data_AF-A0A847UV75-F1
#
_entry.id   AF-A0A847UV75-F1
#
_cell.length_a   1.000
_cell.length_b   1.000
_cell.length_c   1.000
_cell.angle_alpha   90.00
_cell.angle_beta   90.00
_cell.angle_gamma   90.00
#
_symmetry.space_group_name_H-M   'P 1'
#
loop_
_entity.id
_entity.type
_entity.pdbx_description
1 polymer ?
#
loop_
_entity_poly.entity_id
_entity_poly.type
_entity_poly.pdbx_seq_one_letter_code
_entity_poly.pdbx_strand_id
1 'polypeptide(L)'
;YKNRPLGSRIGSGSTGQSRHQYGMGVIVLDTLTNRAKKIALSGGSGQRKILPVTAKMTAHSRVRCHGAEEESPLLRMVRKIPGLEQAGCPVQREWFLDGIDIHPQRPGNIVTLGGVQLHHDNGLRITAPPPNAMSSGRPLKYLNTALTNCLKILIGFIPAFLTFALTKDWWVLAYLGGPIWFAITGVRNIIQAVVGGGGLKRSPLVQWNSLISWSRIADSLLYTGFSVPLLDLVVKTVILDQGLGITTSTNPVLLFAVMALANGIYISSHNIYRGLPRRAIVGNFFRSILSIPLAVFFNATLASGMHMAMLPGVEETLQKWAAIVSKLASDCVAAVIEGFADRHNNVRLRLADYRAKLTAVFDVFARLDVIFPEEDVLDMLQSPKTFMETINYEARDLEKVLIVNALDLMYIWMYQPRANKALSSIVEGMTKEEWLIFLRSQYVLKRYREISQMFVDGLVGKNFSKALAFYLDRSDAYLQDLERLGAAHTSR
;
A
#
# COMPACT_ATOMS: atom_id res chain seq x y z
N TYR A 1 -53.76 31.80 -4.05
CA TYR A 1 -52.73 30.81 -3.63
C TYR A 1 -53.42 29.48 -3.34
N LYS A 2 -53.15 28.44 -4.15
CA LYS A 2 -53.74 27.09 -3.99
C LYS A 2 -53.12 26.40 -2.77
N ASN A 3 -53.95 25.84 -1.89
CA ASN A 3 -53.59 25.02 -0.73
C ASN A 3 -52.76 23.77 -1.12
N ARG A 4 -51.47 23.92 -1.37
CA ARG A 4 -50.51 22.81 -1.37
C ARG A 4 -49.81 22.79 -0.01
N PRO A 5 -49.88 21.68 0.75
CA PRO A 5 -49.09 21.56 1.97
C PRO A 5 -47.60 21.69 1.63
N LEU A 6 -46.91 22.60 2.32
CA LEU A 6 -45.46 22.78 2.18
C LEU A 6 -44.76 21.52 2.69
N GLY A 7 -44.19 20.73 1.79
CA GLY A 7 -43.37 19.58 2.15
C GLY A 7 -41.99 20.01 2.61
N SER A 8 -41.54 19.52 3.78
CA SER A 8 -40.16 19.68 4.22
C SER A 8 -39.28 18.61 3.58
N ARG A 9 -38.15 19.00 3.01
CA ARG A 9 -37.15 18.08 2.43
C ARG A 9 -35.84 18.22 3.18
N ILE A 10 -35.22 17.09 3.48
CA ILE A 10 -33.87 17.01 4.05
C ILE A 10 -32.99 16.35 3.00
N GLY A 11 -31.90 17.00 2.61
CA GLY A 11 -30.96 16.50 1.61
C GLY A 11 -29.52 16.88 1.95
N SER A 12 -28.56 16.16 1.38
CA SER A 12 -27.14 16.51 1.44
C SER A 12 -26.67 17.01 0.08
N GLY A 13 -25.90 18.10 0.04
CA GLY A 13 -25.31 18.66 -1.18
C GLY A 13 -23.97 18.01 -1.55
N SER A 14 -23.71 17.85 -2.85
CA SER A 14 -22.44 17.35 -3.42
C SER A 14 -21.40 18.45 -3.67
N THR A 15 -21.80 19.72 -3.54
CA THR A 15 -20.92 20.87 -3.76
C THR A 15 -20.02 21.09 -2.53
N GLY A 16 -18.88 20.39 -2.51
CA GLY A 16 -17.82 20.57 -1.51
C GLY A 16 -17.15 21.96 -1.48
N GLN A 17 -17.73 22.96 -2.12
CA GLN A 17 -17.21 24.32 -2.20
C GLN A 17 -17.91 25.34 -1.28
N SER A 18 -19.05 25.01 -0.66
CA SER A 18 -19.71 25.96 0.24
C SER A 18 -19.36 25.68 1.72
N ARG A 19 -18.70 26.66 2.35
CA ARG A 19 -18.23 26.63 3.75
C ARG A 19 -19.37 26.61 4.80
N HIS A 20 -20.62 26.55 4.37
CA HIS A 20 -21.83 26.67 5.19
C HIS A 20 -22.75 25.43 5.11
N GLN A 21 -22.40 24.40 4.33
CA GLN A 21 -23.22 23.19 4.18
C GLN A 21 -22.50 21.96 4.73
N TYR A 22 -23.24 21.07 5.39
CA TYR A 22 -22.73 19.78 5.82
C TYR A 22 -22.43 18.92 4.59
N GLY A 23 -21.21 18.39 4.50
CA GLY A 23 -20.78 17.57 3.36
C GLY A 23 -21.61 16.29 3.16
N MET A 24 -21.43 15.67 2.00
CA MET A 24 -22.26 14.58 1.48
C MET A 24 -22.46 13.40 2.45
N GLY A 25 -23.70 12.92 2.50
CA GLY A 25 -24.07 11.66 3.15
C GLY A 25 -24.56 11.79 4.58
N VAL A 26 -25.53 10.94 4.92
CA VAL A 26 -26.05 10.73 6.27
C VAL A 26 -25.90 9.27 6.66
N ILE A 27 -25.75 9.00 7.95
CA ILE A 27 -25.65 7.64 8.47
C ILE A 27 -26.54 7.46 9.68
N VAL A 28 -27.15 6.28 9.78
CA VAL A 28 -27.95 5.88 10.94
C VAL A 28 -27.01 5.30 12.00
N LEU A 29 -27.00 5.88 13.19
CA LEU A 29 -26.08 5.51 14.28
C LEU A 29 -26.23 4.05 14.71
N ASP A 30 -27.39 3.45 14.50
CA ASP A 30 -27.69 2.08 14.95
C ASP A 30 -27.19 1.01 13.97
N THR A 31 -26.80 1.39 12.76
CA THR A 31 -26.11 0.49 11.82
C THR A 31 -24.59 0.46 12.03
N LEU A 32 -24.07 1.37 12.87
CA LEU A 32 -22.64 1.51 13.15
C LEU A 32 -22.16 0.59 14.27
N THR A 33 -20.89 0.15 14.16
CA THR A 33 -20.21 -0.52 15.27
C THR A 33 -20.02 0.45 16.45
N ASN A 34 -19.91 -0.08 17.67
CA ASN A 34 -19.68 0.73 18.89
C ASN A 34 -18.51 1.71 18.76
N ARG A 35 -17.44 1.32 18.04
CA ARG A 35 -16.30 2.19 17.76
C ARG A 35 -16.67 3.35 16.82
N ALA A 36 -17.38 3.06 15.73
CA ALA A 36 -17.81 4.07 14.78
C ALA A 36 -18.88 5.01 15.39
N LYS A 37 -19.79 4.48 16.21
CA LYS A 37 -20.77 5.26 16.98
C LYS A 37 -20.09 6.23 17.94
N LYS A 38 -19.07 5.78 18.68
CA LYS A 38 -18.23 6.66 19.53
C LYS A 38 -17.55 7.75 18.71
N ILE A 39 -16.95 7.43 17.56
CA ILE A 39 -16.30 8.42 16.69
C ILE A 39 -17.31 9.43 16.13
N ALA A 40 -18.49 8.97 15.71
CA ALA A 40 -19.56 9.81 15.20
C ALA A 40 -20.05 10.82 16.26
N LEU A 41 -20.18 10.37 17.51
CA LEU A 41 -20.63 11.18 18.65
C LEU A 41 -19.51 12.05 19.29
N SER A 42 -18.24 11.63 19.18
CA SER A 42 -17.08 12.31 19.78
C SER A 42 -16.47 13.41 18.91
N GLY A 43 -16.93 13.56 17.66
CA GLY A 43 -16.52 14.69 16.82
C GLY A 43 -16.95 15.98 17.50
N GLY A 44 -15.99 16.86 17.81
CA GLY A 44 -16.22 18.05 18.63
C GLY A 44 -17.44 18.87 18.21
N SER A 45 -18.13 19.42 19.21
CA SER A 45 -19.31 20.29 19.08
C SER A 45 -19.13 21.26 17.91
N GLY A 46 -19.88 21.03 16.82
CA GLY A 46 -19.88 21.89 15.64
C GLY A 46 -19.47 21.23 14.33
N GLN A 47 -18.73 20.11 14.35
CA GLN A 47 -18.34 19.47 13.08
C GLN A 47 -19.45 18.61 12.48
N ARG A 48 -20.17 17.79 13.24
CA ARG A 48 -21.25 16.93 12.71
C ARG A 48 -22.58 17.27 13.35
N LYS A 49 -23.67 17.21 12.58
CA LYS A 49 -25.02 17.47 13.09
C LYS A 49 -25.81 16.18 13.21
N ILE A 50 -26.38 15.97 14.39
CA ILE A 50 -27.41 14.94 14.59
C ILE A 50 -28.74 15.54 14.13
N LEU A 51 -29.39 14.89 13.17
CA LEU A 51 -30.65 15.34 12.62
C LEU A 51 -31.79 14.97 13.57
N PRO A 52 -32.85 15.80 13.66
CA PRO A 52 -34.03 15.53 14.49
C PRO A 52 -34.97 14.49 13.85
N VAL A 53 -34.38 13.41 13.36
CA VAL A 53 -35.02 12.36 12.58
C VAL A 53 -34.49 11.01 13.03
N THR A 54 -35.40 10.09 13.31
CA THR A 54 -35.09 8.71 13.70
C THR A 54 -35.47 7.78 12.56
N ALA A 55 -34.48 7.10 11.98
CA ALA A 55 -34.68 6.01 11.04
C ALA A 55 -34.80 4.69 11.81
N LYS A 56 -35.95 4.02 11.69
CA LYS A 56 -36.15 2.66 12.18
C LYS A 56 -35.56 1.68 11.17
N MET A 57 -34.57 0.92 11.59
CA MET A 57 -33.82 0.02 10.72
C MET A 57 -33.92 -1.41 11.24
N THR A 58 -34.37 -2.34 10.39
CA THR A 58 -34.34 -3.77 10.68
C THR A 58 -33.13 -4.43 10.03
N ALA A 59 -32.39 -5.22 10.81
CA ALA A 59 -31.25 -6.01 10.31
C ALA A 59 -31.73 -7.41 9.93
N HIS A 60 -31.63 -7.75 8.65
CA HIS A 60 -31.77 -9.12 8.20
C HIS A 60 -30.38 -9.75 8.00
N SER A 61 -30.06 -10.74 8.83
CA SER A 61 -28.89 -11.60 8.60
C SER A 61 -29.31 -12.78 7.73
N ARG A 62 -28.76 -12.87 6.53
CA ARG A 62 -28.89 -14.03 5.66
C ARG A 62 -27.58 -14.80 5.66
N VAL A 63 -27.64 -16.06 6.10
CA VAL A 63 -26.53 -17.00 5.97
C VAL A 63 -26.66 -17.63 4.59
N ARG A 64 -25.73 -17.32 3.69
CA ARG A 64 -25.70 -17.96 2.36
C ARG A 64 -24.73 -19.13 2.42
N CYS A 65 -25.30 -20.34 2.47
CA CYS A 65 -24.54 -21.58 2.40
C CYS A 65 -24.75 -22.27 1.04
N HIS A 66 -24.61 -21.61 -0.11
CA HIS A 66 -24.76 -22.28 -1.42
C HIS A 66 -23.69 -21.89 -2.44
N GLY A 67 -23.05 -22.92 -3.01
CA GLY A 67 -22.58 -22.99 -4.39
C GLY A 67 -21.29 -22.26 -4.75
N ALA A 68 -20.15 -22.69 -4.22
CA ALA A 68 -18.87 -22.41 -4.87
C ALA A 68 -18.20 -23.75 -5.20
N GLU A 69 -17.82 -23.96 -6.46
CA GLU A 69 -17.10 -25.13 -6.98
C GLU A 69 -15.72 -25.35 -6.32
N GLU A 70 -15.36 -24.58 -5.30
CA GLU A 70 -14.10 -24.61 -4.55
C GLU A 70 -14.29 -24.88 -3.04
N GLU A 71 -15.25 -25.71 -2.64
CA GLU A 71 -15.36 -26.14 -1.24
C GLU A 71 -14.27 -27.18 -0.89
N SER A 72 -13.38 -26.84 0.05
CA SER A 72 -12.39 -27.81 0.55
C SER A 72 -13.07 -29.01 1.25
N PRO A 73 -12.58 -30.24 1.05
CA PRO A 73 -13.19 -31.45 1.62
C PRO A 73 -13.27 -31.44 3.16
N LEU A 74 -12.34 -30.76 3.83
CA LEU A 74 -12.34 -30.59 5.29
C LEU A 74 -13.55 -29.80 5.81
N LEU A 75 -13.93 -28.72 5.12
CA LEU A 75 -15.09 -27.88 5.50
C LEU A 75 -16.41 -28.66 5.39
N ARG A 76 -16.52 -29.58 4.43
CA ARG A 76 -17.68 -30.49 4.32
C ARG A 76 -17.77 -31.46 5.49
N MET A 77 -16.63 -31.92 6.00
CA MET A 77 -16.60 -32.83 7.15
C MET A 77 -16.99 -32.12 8.45
N VAL A 78 -16.53 -30.88 8.64
CA VAL A 78 -16.87 -30.05 9.81
C VAL A 78 -18.36 -29.70 9.86
N ARG A 79 -18.98 -29.42 8.71
CA ARG A 79 -20.43 -29.10 8.62
C ARG A 79 -21.36 -30.29 8.90
N LYS A 80 -20.84 -31.52 8.93
CA LYS A 80 -21.62 -32.71 9.33
C LYS A 80 -21.76 -32.86 10.85
N ILE A 81 -21.03 -32.06 11.63
CA ILE A 81 -21.14 -32.07 13.09
C ILE A 81 -22.38 -31.24 13.48
N PRO A 82 -23.32 -31.79 14.25
CA PRO A 82 -24.49 -31.06 14.74
C PRO A 82 -24.07 -29.77 15.45
N GLY A 83 -24.62 -28.63 15.01
CA GLY A 83 -24.28 -27.30 15.54
C GLY A 83 -23.15 -26.54 14.81
N LEU A 84 -22.42 -27.20 13.89
CA LEU A 84 -21.39 -26.58 13.03
C LEU A 84 -21.81 -26.51 11.56
N GLU A 85 -23.10 -26.71 11.28
CA GLU A 85 -23.69 -26.73 9.94
C GLU A 85 -23.44 -25.43 9.14
N GLN A 86 -23.29 -24.31 9.85
CA GLN A 86 -23.04 -22.99 9.27
C GLN A 86 -21.54 -22.61 9.24
N ALA A 87 -20.64 -23.52 9.63
CA ALA A 87 -19.21 -23.24 9.69
C ALA A 87 -18.65 -22.85 8.31
N GLY A 88 -18.02 -21.68 8.24
CA GLY A 88 -17.45 -21.13 7.01
C GLY A 88 -18.48 -20.60 6.00
N CYS A 89 -19.77 -20.49 6.35
CA CYS A 89 -20.73 -19.78 5.51
C CYS A 89 -20.58 -18.27 5.71
N PRO A 90 -20.51 -17.46 4.63
CA PRO A 90 -20.56 -16.02 4.74
C PRO A 90 -21.92 -15.57 5.28
N VAL A 91 -21.89 -14.78 6.35
CA VAL A 91 -23.08 -14.11 6.89
C VAL A 91 -23.18 -12.73 6.24
N GLN A 92 -24.20 -12.54 5.42
CA GLN A 92 -24.50 -11.23 4.84
C GLN A 92 -25.54 -10.54 5.72
N ARG A 93 -25.21 -9.34 6.21
CA ARG A 93 -26.13 -8.51 7.00
C ARG A 93 -26.62 -7.36 6.14
N GLU A 94 -27.91 -7.36 5.85
CA GLU A 94 -28.60 -6.30 5.12
C GLU A 94 -29.45 -5.50 6.09
N TRP A 95 -29.52 -4.19 5.87
CA TRP A 95 -30.31 -3.28 6.69
C TRP A 95 -31.42 -2.67 5.84
N PHE A 96 -32.65 -2.75 6.33
CA PHE A 96 -33.83 -2.22 5.67
C PHE A 96 -34.41 -1.08 6.50
N LEU A 97 -34.86 -0.01 5.83
CA LEU A 97 -35.51 1.12 6.46
C LEU A 97 -37.01 0.83 6.58
N ASP A 98 -37.50 0.66 7.80
CA ASP A 98 -38.91 0.33 8.05
C ASP A 98 -39.77 1.59 8.13
N GLY A 99 -39.17 2.71 8.54
CA GLY A 99 -39.88 3.97 8.70
C GLY A 99 -38.99 5.08 9.21
N ILE A 100 -39.50 6.30 9.11
CA ILE A 100 -38.83 7.51 9.57
C ILE A 100 -39.78 8.25 10.49
N ASP A 101 -39.34 8.54 11.71
CA ASP A 101 -40.06 9.42 12.62
C ASP A 101 -39.33 10.76 12.73
N ILE A 102 -40.09 11.86 12.60
CA ILE A 102 -39.57 13.23 12.71
C ILE A 102 -39.94 13.77 14.08
N HIS A 103 -38.95 14.25 14.83
CA HIS A 103 -39.15 14.71 16.20
C HIS A 103 -38.56 16.12 16.37
N PRO A 104 -39.38 17.18 16.30
CA PRO A 104 -38.91 18.54 16.52
C PRO A 104 -38.18 18.67 17.86
N GLN A 105 -37.03 19.35 17.86
CA GLN A 105 -36.22 19.66 19.05
C GLN A 105 -35.57 18.47 19.79
N ARG A 106 -35.73 17.23 19.32
CA ARG A 106 -35.02 16.07 19.89
C ARG A 106 -34.01 15.51 18.88
N PRO A 107 -32.77 15.22 19.30
CA PRO A 107 -31.82 14.55 18.42
C PRO A 107 -32.34 13.14 18.11
N GLY A 108 -32.34 12.78 16.83
CA GLY A 108 -32.66 11.43 16.37
C GLY A 108 -31.42 10.54 16.30
N ASN A 109 -31.50 9.49 15.49
CA ASN A 109 -30.40 8.54 15.30
C ASN A 109 -29.65 8.73 13.96
N ILE A 110 -29.92 9.80 13.21
CA ILE A 110 -29.23 10.09 11.94
C ILE A 110 -28.18 11.19 12.15
N VAL A 111 -26.95 10.97 11.68
CA VAL A 111 -25.84 11.94 11.77
C VAL A 111 -25.25 12.24 10.39
N THR A 112 -24.81 13.48 10.17
CA THR A 112 -24.12 13.86 8.93
C THR A 112 -22.70 13.28 8.88
N LEU A 113 -22.31 12.74 7.72
CA LEU A 113 -20.96 12.20 7.50
C LEU A 113 -19.96 13.33 7.24
N GLY A 114 -20.36 14.33 6.46
CA GLY A 114 -19.61 15.56 6.26
C GLY A 114 -19.84 16.56 7.38
N GLY A 115 -18.81 17.35 7.66
CA GLY A 115 -18.87 18.41 8.67
C GLY A 115 -18.71 19.81 8.13
N VAL A 116 -19.19 20.79 8.89
CA VAL A 116 -18.97 22.21 8.60
C VAL A 116 -17.73 22.67 9.35
N GLN A 117 -16.74 23.16 8.62
CA GLN A 117 -15.52 23.70 9.21
C GLN A 117 -15.80 25.12 9.69
N LEU A 118 -16.36 25.26 10.89
CA LEU A 118 -16.90 26.53 11.40
C LEU A 118 -15.84 27.56 11.86
N HIS A 119 -14.60 27.17 12.17
CA HIS A 119 -13.54 28.12 12.53
C HIS A 119 -12.14 27.65 12.14
N HIS A 120 -11.32 28.60 11.65
CA HIS A 120 -9.86 28.51 11.68
C HIS A 120 -9.40 28.91 13.09
N ASP A 121 -8.90 27.95 13.86
CA ASP A 121 -8.11 28.23 15.04
C ASP A 121 -6.74 27.55 14.85
N ASN A 122 -5.65 28.27 15.09
CA ASN A 122 -4.28 27.79 14.88
C ASN A 122 -3.83 26.79 15.97
N GLY A 123 -4.75 26.31 16.81
CA GLY A 123 -4.49 25.26 17.81
C GLY A 123 -3.58 25.69 18.96
N LEU A 124 -3.23 26.97 19.05
CA LEU A 124 -2.46 27.54 20.15
C LEU A 124 -3.43 27.97 21.26
N ARG A 125 -3.56 27.16 22.30
CA ARG A 125 -4.30 27.50 23.52
C ARG A 125 -3.32 27.79 24.65
N ILE A 126 -3.42 28.99 25.24
CA ILE A 126 -2.57 29.44 26.36
C ILE A 126 -3.08 28.87 27.70
N THR A 127 -4.30 28.35 27.76
CA THR A 127 -4.90 27.77 28.98
C THR A 127 -5.03 26.25 28.90
N ALA A 128 -4.62 25.57 29.97
CA ALA A 128 -4.70 24.12 30.11
C ALA A 128 -6.16 23.61 30.05
N PRO A 129 -6.42 22.45 29.43
CA PRO A 129 -7.77 21.88 29.35
C PRO A 129 -8.25 21.37 30.72
N PRO A 130 -9.58 21.32 30.96
CA PRO A 130 -10.14 20.91 32.25
C PRO A 130 -9.84 19.43 32.58
N PRO A 131 -9.81 19.05 33.88
CA PRO A 131 -9.20 17.79 34.35
C PRO A 131 -9.91 16.51 33.90
N ASN A 132 -11.12 16.61 33.35
CA ASN A 132 -12.00 15.46 33.11
C ASN A 132 -11.88 14.82 31.72
N ALA A 133 -10.83 15.15 30.95
CA ALA A 133 -10.56 14.55 29.64
C ALA A 133 -9.36 13.59 29.62
N MET A 134 -8.93 13.07 30.78
CA MET A 134 -7.85 12.09 30.88
C MET A 134 -8.30 10.82 31.60
N SER A 135 -9.06 9.99 30.90
CA SER A 135 -9.13 8.55 31.19
C SER A 135 -9.68 7.77 29.99
N SER A 136 -8.76 7.36 29.12
CA SER A 136 -8.81 6.05 28.49
C SER A 136 -7.39 5.76 28.01
N GLY A 137 -6.82 4.63 28.45
CA GLY A 137 -5.41 4.27 28.23
C GLY A 137 -4.94 4.60 26.83
N ARG A 138 -3.77 5.27 26.72
CA ARG A 138 -3.14 5.63 25.45
C ARG A 138 -3.05 4.36 24.60
N PRO A 139 -3.84 4.21 23.53
CA PRO A 139 -3.67 3.07 22.67
C PRO A 139 -2.28 3.21 22.05
N LEU A 140 -1.51 2.11 21.97
CA LEU A 140 -0.23 2.02 21.25
C LEU A 140 -0.31 2.52 19.77
N LYS A 141 -1.49 2.91 19.31
CA LYS A 141 -1.85 3.46 18.02
C LYS A 141 -1.24 4.85 17.71
N TYR A 142 -0.61 5.52 18.69
CA TYR A 142 0.07 6.81 18.51
C TYR A 142 1.58 6.74 18.75
N LEU A 143 2.18 5.55 18.75
CA LEU A 143 3.64 5.45 18.77
C LEU A 143 4.22 5.97 17.44
N ASN A 144 5.30 6.75 17.53
CA ASN A 144 6.08 7.17 16.37
C ASN A 144 6.42 5.94 15.51
N THR A 145 6.24 6.03 14.20
CA THR A 145 6.57 4.97 13.24
C THR A 145 8.02 4.49 13.41
N ALA A 146 8.95 5.41 13.67
CA ALA A 146 10.36 5.06 13.91
C ALA A 146 10.52 4.21 15.18
N LEU A 147 9.86 4.61 16.28
CA LEU A 147 9.89 3.87 17.54
C LEU A 147 9.23 2.50 17.42
N THR A 148 8.10 2.43 16.72
CA THR A 148 7.40 1.16 16.46
C THR A 148 8.27 0.20 15.64
N ASN A 149 8.95 0.71 14.60
CA ASN A 149 9.85 -0.11 13.79
C ASN A 149 11.06 -0.57 14.59
N CYS A 150 11.65 0.30 15.40
CA CYS A 150 12.77 -0.06 16.28
C CYS A 150 12.36 -1.16 17.28
N LEU A 151 11.20 -1.00 17.92
CA LEU A 151 10.67 -2.00 18.86
C LEU A 151 10.43 -3.35 18.21
N LYS A 152 9.89 -3.38 16.99
CA LYS A 152 9.72 -4.64 16.21
C LYS A 152 11.06 -5.33 15.95
N ILE A 153 12.06 -4.56 15.52
CA ILE A 153 13.40 -5.11 15.27
C ILE A 153 14.00 -5.67 16.56
N LEU A 154 13.91 -4.95 17.68
CA LEU A 154 14.41 -5.41 18.97
C LEU A 154 13.70 -6.68 19.46
N ILE A 155 12.37 -6.72 19.39
CA ILE A 155 11.59 -7.89 19.82
C ILE A 155 11.94 -9.13 18.98
N GLY A 156 12.22 -8.98 17.69
CA GLY A 156 12.71 -10.09 16.87
C GLY A 156 14.17 -10.44 17.16
N PHE A 157 15.02 -9.43 17.38
CA PHE A 157 16.46 -9.61 17.52
C PHE A 157 16.83 -10.34 18.82
N ILE A 158 16.14 -10.03 19.93
CA ILE A 158 16.46 -10.62 21.24
C ILE A 158 16.37 -12.16 21.22
N PRO A 159 15.26 -12.81 20.79
CA PRO A 159 15.19 -14.27 20.69
C PRO A 159 16.23 -14.87 19.75
N ALA A 160 16.50 -14.22 18.62
CA ALA A 160 17.50 -14.68 17.67
C ALA A 160 18.91 -14.64 18.25
N PHE A 161 19.29 -13.52 18.86
CA PHE A 161 20.59 -13.34 19.51
C PHE A 161 20.78 -14.32 20.65
N LEU A 162 19.79 -14.46 21.55
CA LEU A 162 19.86 -15.40 22.66
C LEU A 162 20.00 -16.85 22.20
N THR A 163 19.29 -17.24 21.13
CA THR A 163 19.42 -18.60 20.58
C THR A 163 20.84 -18.86 20.12
N PHE A 164 21.43 -17.97 19.31
CA PHE A 164 22.80 -18.15 18.86
C PHE A 164 23.83 -18.09 20.00
N ALA A 165 23.70 -17.12 20.90
CA ALA A 165 24.62 -16.95 22.03
C ALA A 165 24.63 -18.14 22.99
N LEU A 166 23.48 -18.82 23.18
CA LEU A 166 23.35 -19.94 24.10
C LEU A 166 23.60 -21.30 23.46
N THR A 167 23.53 -21.42 22.13
CA THR A 167 23.59 -22.73 21.44
C THR A 167 24.85 -22.95 20.62
N LYS A 168 25.64 -21.90 20.36
CA LYS A 168 26.82 -22.00 19.50
C LYS A 168 28.10 -21.88 20.33
N ASP A 169 28.95 -22.89 20.19
CA ASP A 169 30.26 -22.90 20.83
C ASP A 169 31.28 -21.97 20.13
N TRP A 170 31.05 -21.65 18.86
CA TRP A 170 31.94 -20.78 18.10
C TRP A 170 31.56 -19.32 18.26
N TRP A 171 32.49 -18.50 18.78
CA TRP A 171 32.28 -17.09 19.11
C TRP A 171 31.69 -16.25 17.96
N VAL A 172 32.10 -16.53 16.72
CA VAL A 172 31.58 -15.82 15.53
C VAL A 172 30.08 -16.04 15.40
N LEU A 173 29.63 -17.29 15.43
CA LEU A 173 28.20 -17.59 15.32
C LEU A 173 27.43 -17.21 16.58
N ALA A 174 28.04 -17.31 17.77
CA ALA A 174 27.41 -16.94 19.02
C ALA A 174 27.03 -15.45 19.07
N TYR A 175 27.96 -14.55 18.69
CA TYR A 175 27.74 -13.10 18.77
C TYR A 175 27.25 -12.48 17.45
N LEU A 176 27.70 -13.00 16.30
CA LEU A 176 27.33 -12.46 14.98
C LEU A 176 26.22 -13.25 14.29
N GLY A 177 25.81 -14.42 14.78
CA GLY A 177 24.74 -15.22 14.17
C GLY A 177 23.42 -14.45 14.04
N GLY A 178 22.99 -13.77 15.11
CA GLY A 178 21.82 -12.89 15.10
C GLY A 178 21.94 -11.74 14.08
N PRO A 179 23.02 -10.93 14.14
CA PRO A 179 23.31 -9.91 13.14
C PRO A 179 23.35 -10.43 11.69
N ILE A 180 23.99 -11.57 11.42
CA ILE A 180 24.07 -12.18 10.09
C ILE A 180 22.67 -12.57 9.60
N TRP A 181 21.87 -13.21 10.45
CA TRP A 181 20.50 -13.60 10.12
C TRP A 181 19.62 -12.40 9.74
N PHE A 182 19.76 -11.30 10.49
CA PHE A 182 19.07 -10.05 10.24
C PHE A 182 19.60 -9.36 8.99
N ALA A 183 20.91 -9.38 8.75
CA ALA A 183 21.53 -8.82 7.55
C ALA A 183 21.02 -9.52 6.28
N ILE A 184 20.95 -10.85 6.27
CA ILE A 184 20.40 -11.62 5.14
C ILE A 184 18.98 -11.15 4.82
N THR A 185 18.11 -11.05 5.83
CA THR A 185 16.71 -10.65 5.65
C THR A 185 16.58 -9.17 5.25
N GLY A 186 17.36 -8.28 5.89
CA GLY A 186 17.34 -6.84 5.63
C GLY A 186 17.82 -6.51 4.23
N VAL A 187 18.98 -7.03 3.84
CA VAL A 187 19.55 -6.87 2.49
C VAL A 187 18.59 -7.41 1.43
N ARG A 188 18.01 -8.59 1.66
CA ARG A 188 16.99 -9.16 0.77
C ARG A 188 15.81 -8.22 0.53
N ASN A 189 15.28 -7.58 1.57
CA ASN A 189 14.13 -6.68 1.42
C ASN A 189 14.51 -5.39 0.68
N ILE A 190 15.73 -4.89 0.91
CA ILE A 190 16.25 -3.72 0.18
C ILE A 190 16.41 -4.07 -1.31
N ILE A 191 17.04 -5.20 -1.64
CA ILE A 191 17.20 -5.68 -3.03
C ILE A 191 15.83 -5.82 -3.70
N GLN A 192 14.87 -6.46 -3.03
CA GLN A 192 13.50 -6.61 -3.52
C GLN A 192 12.85 -5.25 -3.85
N ALA A 193 12.90 -4.29 -2.92
CA ALA A 193 12.30 -2.96 -3.11
C ALA A 193 12.94 -2.21 -4.29
N VAL A 194 14.25 -2.31 -4.43
CA VAL A 194 15.02 -1.66 -5.50
C VAL A 194 14.73 -2.28 -6.85
N VAL A 195 14.77 -3.60 -6.96
CA VAL A 195 14.49 -4.34 -8.20
C VAL A 195 13.02 -4.14 -8.62
N GLY A 196 12.10 -4.20 -7.67
CA GLY A 196 10.68 -3.92 -7.88
C GLY A 196 10.42 -2.49 -8.36
N GLY A 197 11.16 -1.51 -7.82
CA GLY A 197 10.96 -0.09 -8.11
C GLY A 197 11.58 0.43 -9.42
N GLY A 198 12.57 -0.26 -10.01
CA GLY A 198 13.22 0.24 -11.23
C GLY A 198 14.61 -0.30 -11.52
N GLY A 199 15.32 -0.78 -10.51
CA GLY A 199 16.73 -1.17 -10.64
C GLY A 199 17.62 -0.01 -11.11
N LEU A 200 18.55 -0.32 -12.03
CA LEU A 200 19.56 0.60 -12.58
C LEU A 200 19.04 1.58 -13.64
N LYS A 201 17.90 1.30 -14.31
CA LYS A 201 17.27 2.20 -15.30
C LYS A 201 16.22 3.08 -14.63
N ARG A 202 16.67 3.90 -13.68
CA ARG A 202 15.81 4.72 -12.81
C ARG A 202 15.96 6.20 -13.15
N SER A 203 14.89 6.98 -12.94
CA SER A 203 15.02 8.44 -12.84
C SER A 203 15.95 8.78 -11.66
N PRO A 204 17.02 9.58 -11.87
CA PRO A 204 17.99 9.93 -10.83
C PRO A 204 17.38 10.68 -9.65
N LEU A 205 16.17 11.23 -9.81
CA LEU A 205 15.46 12.00 -8.80
C LEU A 205 14.88 11.15 -7.66
N VAL A 206 14.63 9.87 -7.93
CA VAL A 206 13.96 9.05 -6.93
C VAL A 206 15.06 8.41 -6.08
N GLN A 207 15.07 8.70 -4.78
CA GLN A 207 16.06 8.14 -3.86
C GLN A 207 15.76 6.68 -3.53
N TRP A 208 16.78 5.85 -3.31
CA TRP A 208 16.58 4.45 -2.91
C TRP A 208 15.75 4.34 -1.63
N ASN A 209 15.96 5.28 -0.70
CA ASN A 209 15.22 5.38 0.54
C ASN A 209 13.70 5.49 0.33
N SER A 210 13.22 6.17 -0.71
CA SER A 210 11.78 6.34 -0.94
C SER A 210 11.10 5.10 -1.54
N LEU A 211 11.86 4.16 -2.11
CA LEU A 211 11.33 2.85 -2.50
C LEU A 211 11.24 1.88 -1.32
N ILE A 212 12.01 2.15 -0.27
CA ILE A 212 12.17 1.25 0.86
C ILE A 212 11.07 1.55 1.89
N SER A 213 10.19 0.57 2.07
CA SER A 213 9.22 0.60 3.16
C SER A 213 9.88 0.07 4.44
N TRP A 214 10.40 0.98 5.27
CA TRP A 214 11.04 0.62 6.55
C TRP A 214 10.12 -0.13 7.51
N SER A 215 8.81 0.12 7.47
CA SER A 215 7.83 -0.64 8.23
C SER A 215 7.72 -2.09 7.76
N ARG A 216 7.77 -2.33 6.45
CA ARG A 216 7.79 -3.68 5.87
C ARG A 216 9.06 -4.44 6.26
N ILE A 217 10.21 -3.77 6.23
CA ILE A 217 11.48 -4.34 6.69
C ILE A 217 11.39 -4.71 8.17
N ALA A 218 10.91 -3.80 9.02
CA ALA A 218 10.78 -4.05 10.45
C ALA A 218 9.84 -5.22 10.76
N ASP A 219 8.73 -5.37 10.02
CA ASP A 219 7.84 -6.54 10.13
C ASP A 219 8.57 -7.83 9.74
N SER A 220 9.30 -7.83 8.62
CA SER A 220 10.08 -8.99 8.19
C SER A 220 11.17 -9.36 9.19
N LEU A 221 11.84 -8.38 9.79
CA LEU A 221 12.88 -8.58 10.81
C LEU A 221 12.30 -9.08 12.14
N LEU A 222 11.09 -8.66 12.51
CA LEU A 222 10.38 -9.20 13.68
C LEU A 222 10.15 -10.72 13.52
N TYR A 223 9.47 -11.12 12.44
CA TYR A 223 9.12 -12.52 12.22
C TYR A 223 10.35 -13.40 11.93
N THR A 224 11.33 -12.90 11.18
CA THR A 224 12.57 -13.67 10.96
C THR A 224 13.37 -13.88 12.26
N GLY A 225 13.22 -13.01 13.25
CA GLY A 225 13.86 -13.17 14.55
C GLY A 225 13.31 -14.38 15.31
N PHE A 226 11.97 -14.51 15.34
CA PHE A 226 11.31 -15.66 15.96
C PHE A 226 11.53 -16.99 15.22
N SER A 227 11.90 -16.96 13.94
CA SER A 227 12.21 -18.20 13.21
C SER A 227 13.54 -18.83 13.66
N VAL A 228 14.45 -18.09 14.31
CA VAL A 228 15.76 -18.63 14.72
C VAL A 228 15.63 -19.73 15.79
N PRO A 229 14.97 -19.52 16.94
CA PRO A 229 14.73 -20.61 17.90
C PRO A 229 14.05 -21.83 17.28
N LEU A 230 13.09 -21.59 16.38
CA LEU A 230 12.38 -22.68 15.70
C LEU A 230 13.30 -23.47 14.77
N LEU A 231 14.03 -22.80 13.88
CA LEU A 231 14.76 -23.48 12.81
C LEU A 231 16.11 -24.01 13.28
N ASP A 232 16.87 -23.24 14.05
CA ASP A 232 18.23 -23.61 14.44
C ASP A 232 18.27 -24.50 15.69
N LEU A 233 17.47 -24.17 16.72
CA LEU A 233 17.42 -24.97 17.95
C LEU A 233 16.46 -26.16 17.81
N VAL A 234 15.17 -25.91 17.58
CA VAL A 234 14.16 -27.00 17.61
C VAL A 234 14.32 -27.96 16.43
N VAL A 235 14.26 -27.46 15.19
CA VAL A 235 14.26 -28.32 14.01
C VAL A 235 15.64 -28.92 13.77
N LYS A 236 16.68 -28.09 13.63
CA LYS A 236 18.01 -28.58 13.28
C LYS A 236 18.68 -29.33 14.43
N THR A 237 18.75 -28.74 15.62
CA THR A 237 19.56 -29.32 16.72
C THR A 237 18.81 -30.44 17.45
N VAL A 238 17.57 -30.19 17.90
CA VAL A 238 16.83 -31.18 18.70
C VAL A 238 16.25 -32.30 17.84
N ILE A 239 15.51 -31.97 16.78
CA ILE A 239 14.80 -32.99 15.99
C ILE A 239 15.73 -33.73 15.04
N LEU A 240 16.50 -33.01 14.22
CA LEU A 240 17.30 -33.63 13.16
C LEU A 240 18.62 -34.21 13.68
N ASP A 241 19.44 -33.40 14.36
CA ASP A 241 20.76 -33.82 14.81
C ASP A 241 20.67 -34.83 15.98
N GLN A 242 20.09 -34.42 17.11
CA GLN A 242 20.00 -35.27 18.31
C GLN A 242 18.96 -36.37 18.20
N GLY A 243 17.81 -36.10 17.58
CA GLY A 243 16.69 -37.05 17.51
C GLY A 243 16.85 -38.11 16.41
N LEU A 244 17.34 -37.71 15.23
CA LEU A 244 17.35 -38.56 14.03
C LEU A 244 18.75 -38.81 13.45
N GLY A 245 19.81 -38.18 13.98
CA GLY A 245 21.16 -38.29 13.43
C GLY A 245 21.33 -37.71 12.02
N ILE A 246 20.42 -36.82 11.61
CA ILE A 246 20.43 -36.17 10.29
C ILE A 246 21.24 -34.88 10.39
N THR A 247 22.38 -34.86 9.72
CA THR A 247 23.33 -33.75 9.68
C THR A 247 23.70 -33.42 8.23
N THR A 248 24.48 -32.36 8.03
CA THR A 248 25.04 -32.02 6.70
C THR A 248 25.95 -33.11 6.15
N SER A 249 26.48 -33.98 7.00
CA SER A 249 27.40 -35.06 6.62
C SER A 249 26.67 -36.37 6.33
N THR A 250 25.56 -36.65 7.02
CA THR A 250 24.80 -37.90 6.82
C THR A 250 23.83 -37.79 5.66
N ASN A 251 22.98 -36.76 5.65
CA ASN A 251 22.03 -36.53 4.57
C ASN A 251 21.67 -35.04 4.43
N PRO A 252 22.50 -34.26 3.69
CA PRO A 252 22.28 -32.82 3.54
C PRO A 252 20.97 -32.49 2.83
N VAL A 253 20.54 -33.33 1.88
CA VAL A 253 19.28 -33.12 1.15
C VAL A 253 18.09 -33.21 2.10
N LEU A 254 18.05 -34.25 2.94
CA LEU A 254 16.98 -34.44 3.92
C LEU A 254 17.00 -33.35 4.99
N LEU A 255 18.18 -32.96 5.48
CA LEU A 255 18.32 -31.85 6.42
C LEU A 255 17.70 -30.57 5.85
N PHE A 256 18.13 -30.14 4.65
CA PHE A 256 17.63 -28.91 4.05
C PHE A 256 16.17 -29.01 3.63
N ALA A 257 15.67 -30.19 3.26
CA ALA A 257 14.26 -30.41 2.95
C ALA A 257 13.37 -30.19 4.19
N VAL A 258 13.73 -30.79 5.33
CA VAL A 258 12.95 -30.63 6.58
C VAL A 258 13.04 -29.19 7.09
N MET A 259 14.23 -28.57 7.03
CA MET A 259 14.39 -27.16 7.39
C MET A 259 13.54 -26.23 6.52
N ALA A 260 13.55 -26.44 5.20
CA ALA A 260 12.75 -25.68 4.25
C ALA A 260 11.25 -25.87 4.51
N LEU A 261 10.80 -27.10 4.78
CA LEU A 261 9.40 -27.39 5.10
C LEU A 261 8.96 -26.66 6.38
N ALA A 262 9.75 -26.76 7.45
CA ALA A 262 9.46 -26.08 8.71
C ALA A 262 9.39 -24.55 8.54
N ASN A 263 10.33 -23.98 7.78
CA ASN A 263 10.32 -22.56 7.43
C ASN A 263 9.08 -22.20 6.59
N GLY A 264 8.71 -23.03 5.61
CA GLY A 264 7.52 -22.81 4.78
C GLY A 264 6.22 -22.80 5.58
N ILE A 265 6.09 -23.72 6.54
CA ILE A 265 4.95 -23.76 7.48
C ILE A 265 4.96 -22.50 8.35
N TYR A 266 6.10 -22.15 8.94
CA TYR A 266 6.26 -20.95 9.75
C TYR A 266 5.87 -19.67 9.00
N ILE A 267 6.34 -19.54 7.75
CA ILE A 267 6.05 -18.40 6.88
C ILE A 267 4.55 -18.33 6.57
N SER A 268 3.96 -19.46 6.20
CA SER A 268 2.54 -19.52 5.85
C SER A 268 1.66 -19.16 7.05
N SER A 269 1.98 -19.67 8.24
CA SER A 269 1.22 -19.41 9.47
C SER A 269 1.21 -17.94 9.85
N HIS A 270 2.37 -17.27 9.89
CA HIS A 270 2.38 -15.85 10.24
C HIS A 270 1.82 -14.96 9.12
N ASN A 271 1.87 -15.39 7.86
CA ASN A 271 1.22 -14.67 6.76
C ASN A 271 -0.33 -14.75 6.83
N ILE A 272 -0.87 -15.88 7.30
CA ILE A 272 -2.30 -16.02 7.61
C ILE A 272 -2.66 -15.06 8.74
N TYR A 273 -1.86 -15.02 9.82
CA TYR A 273 -2.07 -14.10 10.93
C TYR A 273 -2.05 -12.62 10.49
N ARG A 274 -1.19 -12.26 9.52
CA ARG A 274 -1.13 -10.92 8.92
C ARG A 274 -2.29 -10.59 7.98
N GLY A 275 -3.14 -11.56 7.63
CA GLY A 275 -4.26 -11.35 6.70
C GLY A 275 -3.87 -11.19 5.24
N LEU A 276 -2.74 -11.78 4.81
CA LEU A 276 -2.32 -11.76 3.41
C LEU A 276 -3.28 -12.59 2.52
N PRO A 277 -3.44 -12.24 1.22
CA PRO A 277 -4.29 -13.00 0.32
C PRO A 277 -3.80 -14.45 0.16
N ARG A 278 -4.72 -15.41 0.00
CA ARG A 278 -4.40 -16.85 -0.13
C ARG A 278 -3.32 -17.14 -1.16
N ARG A 279 -3.34 -16.45 -2.31
CA ARG A 279 -2.32 -16.58 -3.37
C ARG A 279 -0.91 -16.25 -2.89
N ALA A 280 -0.75 -15.22 -2.05
CA ALA A 280 0.55 -14.85 -1.48
C ALA A 280 1.03 -15.85 -0.42
N ILE A 281 0.11 -16.38 0.39
CA ILE A 281 0.44 -17.41 1.39
C ILE A 281 0.96 -18.68 0.70
N VAL A 282 0.24 -19.16 -0.32
CA VAL A 282 0.63 -20.34 -1.11
C VAL A 282 1.95 -20.11 -1.85
N GLY A 283 2.12 -18.96 -2.50
CA GLY A 283 3.39 -18.61 -3.16
C GLY A 283 4.59 -18.59 -2.19
N ASN A 284 4.38 -18.07 -0.98
CA ASN A 284 5.42 -18.05 0.05
C ASN A 284 5.75 -19.44 0.61
N PHE A 285 4.82 -20.39 0.59
CA PHE A 285 5.09 -21.78 0.91
C PHE A 285 5.95 -22.44 -0.17
N PHE A 286 5.54 -22.34 -1.44
CA PHE A 286 6.28 -22.93 -2.58
C PHE A 286 7.70 -22.38 -2.72
N ARG A 287 7.94 -21.11 -2.35
CA ARG A 287 9.29 -20.55 -2.21
C ARG A 287 10.23 -21.44 -1.40
N SER A 288 9.73 -22.03 -0.31
CA SER A 288 10.57 -22.83 0.57
C SER A 288 11.01 -24.14 -0.10
N ILE A 289 10.14 -24.75 -0.91
CA ILE A 289 10.49 -25.93 -1.72
C ILE A 289 11.60 -25.59 -2.73
N LEU A 290 11.47 -24.45 -3.42
CA LEU A 290 12.48 -23.99 -4.38
C LEU A 290 13.83 -23.65 -3.73
N SER A 291 13.86 -23.41 -2.41
CA SER A 291 15.11 -23.14 -1.69
C SER A 291 15.92 -24.38 -1.35
N ILE A 292 15.33 -25.58 -1.40
CA ILE A 292 16.01 -26.86 -1.10
C ILE A 292 17.21 -27.10 -2.03
N PRO A 293 17.04 -27.13 -3.37
CA PRO A 293 18.17 -27.37 -4.27
C PRO A 293 19.24 -26.28 -4.14
N LEU A 294 18.83 -25.03 -3.89
CA LEU A 294 19.75 -23.92 -3.70
C LEU A 294 20.57 -24.05 -2.40
N ALA A 295 19.95 -24.49 -1.31
CA ALA A 295 20.63 -24.72 -0.03
C ALA A 295 21.66 -25.86 -0.15
N VAL A 296 21.28 -26.96 -0.80
CA VAL A 296 22.19 -28.08 -1.10
C VAL A 296 23.38 -27.60 -1.95
N PHE A 297 23.09 -26.82 -3.00
CA PHE A 297 24.13 -26.25 -3.86
C PHE A 297 25.09 -25.32 -3.11
N PHE A 298 24.58 -24.41 -2.27
CA PHE A 298 25.42 -23.54 -1.44
C PHE A 298 26.27 -24.34 -0.45
N ASN A 299 25.68 -25.33 0.22
CA ASN A 299 26.41 -26.19 1.14
C ASN A 299 27.54 -26.96 0.44
N ALA A 300 27.27 -27.55 -0.73
CA ALA A 300 28.26 -28.27 -1.51
C ALA A 300 29.37 -27.34 -2.02
N THR A 301 29.03 -26.13 -2.46
CA THR A 301 30.02 -25.14 -2.94
C THR A 301 30.95 -24.70 -1.81
N LEU A 302 30.40 -24.46 -0.62
CA LEU A 302 31.19 -24.13 0.57
C LEU A 302 32.09 -25.30 0.99
N ALA A 303 31.56 -26.54 1.00
CA ALA A 303 32.33 -27.73 1.29
C ALA A 303 33.53 -27.87 0.36
N SER A 304 33.31 -27.84 -0.95
CA SER A 304 34.37 -27.94 -1.96
C SER A 304 35.42 -26.85 -1.80
N GLY A 305 34.99 -25.61 -1.56
CA GLY A 305 35.90 -24.49 -1.31
C GLY A 305 36.79 -24.70 -0.09
N MET A 306 36.21 -25.18 1.02
CA MET A 306 36.94 -25.45 2.26
C MET A 306 37.89 -26.65 2.14
N HIS A 307 37.48 -27.71 1.43
CA HIS A 307 38.36 -28.84 1.14
C HIS A 307 39.53 -28.45 0.23
N MET A 308 39.30 -27.63 -0.80
CA MET A 308 40.38 -27.09 -1.65
C MET A 308 41.37 -26.22 -0.86
N ALA A 309 40.87 -25.50 0.15
CA ALA A 309 41.70 -24.71 1.07
C ALA A 309 42.36 -25.54 2.18
N MET A 310 42.19 -26.87 2.18
CA MET A 310 42.73 -27.79 3.20
C MET A 310 42.33 -27.42 4.64
N LEU A 311 41.14 -26.87 4.84
CA LEU A 311 40.64 -26.54 6.17
C LEU A 311 40.22 -27.82 6.92
N PRO A 312 40.62 -28.02 8.18
CA PRO A 312 40.14 -29.14 8.99
C PRO A 312 38.70 -28.92 9.47
N GLY A 313 37.95 -30.00 9.69
CA GLY A 313 36.61 -29.94 10.30
C GLY A 313 35.54 -29.26 9.45
N VAL A 314 35.61 -29.43 8.13
CA VAL A 314 34.67 -28.82 7.16
C VAL A 314 33.23 -29.20 7.49
N GLU A 315 33.00 -30.47 7.75
CA GLU A 315 31.70 -31.09 8.04
C GLU A 315 31.06 -30.49 9.30
N GLU A 316 31.83 -30.41 10.40
CA GLU A 316 31.37 -29.83 11.66
C GLU A 316 31.08 -28.33 11.51
N THR A 317 31.92 -27.64 10.75
CA THR A 317 31.72 -26.21 10.46
C THR A 317 30.45 -26.00 9.63
N LEU A 318 30.23 -26.77 8.58
CA LEU A 318 29.02 -26.68 7.75
C LEU A 318 27.76 -27.00 8.54
N GLN A 319 27.79 -27.98 9.44
CA GLN A 319 26.66 -28.29 10.31
C GLN A 319 26.30 -27.11 11.23
N LYS A 320 27.30 -26.38 11.73
CA LYS A 320 27.08 -25.15 12.51
C LYS A 320 26.41 -24.05 11.67
N TRP A 321 26.80 -23.91 10.40
CA TRP A 321 26.25 -22.93 9.45
C TRP A 321 24.96 -23.35 8.74
N ALA A 322 24.54 -24.62 8.84
CA ALA A 322 23.44 -25.17 8.03
C ALA A 322 22.15 -24.33 8.11
N ALA A 323 21.79 -23.83 9.30
CA ALA A 323 20.63 -22.96 9.43
C ALA A 323 20.76 -21.63 8.68
N ILE A 324 21.95 -21.02 8.70
CA ILE A 324 22.23 -19.78 7.97
C ILE A 324 22.27 -20.04 6.46
N VAL A 325 22.84 -21.16 6.01
CA VAL A 325 22.85 -21.57 4.60
C VAL A 325 21.42 -21.77 4.09
N SER A 326 20.59 -22.49 4.85
CA SER A 326 19.17 -22.70 4.54
C SER A 326 18.41 -21.38 4.48
N LYS A 327 18.67 -20.47 5.43
CA LYS A 327 18.08 -19.13 5.47
C LYS A 327 18.47 -18.29 4.26
N LEU A 328 19.76 -18.24 3.93
CA LEU A 328 20.29 -17.52 2.77
C LEU A 328 19.64 -18.02 1.47
N ALA A 329 19.58 -19.34 1.27
CA ALA A 329 18.93 -19.92 0.10
C ALA A 329 17.44 -19.52 0.03
N SER A 330 16.72 -19.60 1.14
CA SER A 330 15.32 -19.20 1.19
C SER A 330 15.12 -17.73 0.82
N ASP A 331 15.94 -16.83 1.34
CA ASP A 331 15.87 -15.38 1.07
C ASP A 331 16.31 -15.01 -0.36
N CYS A 332 17.27 -15.72 -0.95
CA CYS A 332 17.63 -15.54 -2.37
C CYS A 332 16.44 -15.85 -3.29
N VAL A 333 15.77 -16.99 -3.11
CA VAL A 333 14.55 -17.31 -3.88
C VAL A 333 13.47 -16.26 -3.64
N ALA A 334 13.35 -15.78 -2.40
CA ALA A 334 12.41 -14.73 -2.03
C ALA A 334 12.66 -13.39 -2.72
N ALA A 335 13.93 -12.98 -2.82
CA ALA A 335 14.32 -11.73 -3.47
C ALA A 335 13.89 -11.74 -4.94
N VAL A 336 14.03 -12.90 -5.60
CA VAL A 336 13.61 -13.10 -6.98
C VAL A 336 12.09 -13.06 -7.10
N ILE A 337 11.37 -13.96 -6.40
CA ILE A 337 9.92 -14.12 -6.55
C ILE A 337 9.18 -12.85 -6.12
N GLU A 338 9.46 -12.32 -4.93
CA GLU A 338 8.78 -11.10 -4.45
C GLU A 338 9.25 -9.85 -5.22
N GLY A 339 10.50 -9.81 -5.70
CA GLY A 339 10.97 -8.72 -6.56
C GLY A 339 10.19 -8.63 -7.87
N PHE A 340 9.88 -9.77 -8.50
CA PHE A 340 9.01 -9.81 -9.68
C PHE A 340 7.56 -9.45 -9.35
N ALA A 341 7.04 -9.92 -8.22
CA ALA A 341 5.68 -9.59 -7.78
C ALA A 341 5.53 -8.08 -7.49
N ASP A 342 6.46 -7.48 -6.76
CA ASP A 342 6.49 -6.04 -6.48
C ASP A 342 6.63 -5.23 -7.78
N ARG A 343 7.46 -5.69 -8.73
CA ARG A 343 7.57 -5.08 -10.06
C ARG A 343 6.22 -5.06 -10.79
N HIS A 344 5.53 -6.19 -10.82
CA HIS A 344 4.22 -6.30 -11.48
C HIS A 344 3.19 -5.40 -10.79
N ASN A 345 3.15 -5.40 -9.45
CA ASN A 345 2.24 -4.56 -8.69
C ASN A 345 2.50 -3.07 -8.92
N ASN A 346 3.77 -2.64 -8.96
CA ASN A 346 4.14 -1.26 -9.27
C ASN A 346 3.65 -0.87 -10.67
N VAL A 347 3.92 -1.68 -11.70
CA VAL A 347 3.42 -1.40 -13.05
C VAL A 347 1.90 -1.33 -13.09
N ARG A 348 1.20 -2.26 -12.44
CA ARG A 348 -0.28 -2.27 -12.38
C ARG A 348 -0.85 -1.01 -11.73
N LEU A 349 -0.28 -0.58 -10.60
CA LEU A 349 -0.68 0.66 -9.92
C LEU A 349 -0.46 1.87 -10.83
N ARG A 350 0.70 1.94 -11.51
CA ARG A 350 0.99 3.04 -12.45
C ARG A 350 0.07 3.06 -13.65
N LEU A 351 -0.29 1.90 -14.21
CA LEU A 351 -1.27 1.82 -15.29
C LEU A 351 -2.64 2.37 -14.83
N ALA A 352 -3.06 2.07 -13.59
CA ALA A 352 -4.29 2.61 -13.03
C ALA A 352 -4.20 4.14 -12.83
N ASP A 353 -3.10 4.64 -12.28
CA ASP A 353 -2.87 6.07 -12.06
C ASP A 353 -2.91 6.86 -13.38
N TYR A 354 -2.19 6.38 -14.40
CA TYR A 354 -2.19 7.01 -15.73
C TYR A 354 -3.56 6.96 -16.39
N ARG A 355 -4.26 5.81 -16.35
CA ARG A 355 -5.62 5.71 -16.92
C ARG A 355 -6.56 6.74 -16.29
N ALA A 356 -6.54 6.88 -14.96
CA ALA A 356 -7.36 7.86 -14.28
C ALA A 356 -7.04 9.31 -14.71
N LYS A 357 -5.75 9.64 -14.89
CA LYS A 357 -5.33 10.97 -15.34
C LYS A 357 -5.65 11.23 -16.81
N LEU A 358 -5.47 10.24 -17.67
CA LEU A 358 -5.80 10.31 -19.10
C LEU A 358 -7.29 10.48 -19.33
N THR A 359 -8.15 9.75 -18.60
CA THR A 359 -9.60 9.98 -18.63
C THR A 359 -9.92 11.43 -18.30
N ALA A 360 -9.31 11.98 -17.25
CA ALA A 360 -9.53 13.39 -16.90
C ALA A 360 -8.99 14.37 -17.96
N VAL A 361 -7.91 14.05 -18.69
CA VAL A 361 -7.42 14.88 -19.81
C VAL A 361 -8.43 14.85 -20.96
N PHE A 362 -8.90 13.67 -21.36
CA PHE A 362 -9.86 13.53 -22.46
C PHE A 362 -11.22 14.15 -22.12
N ASP A 363 -11.66 14.05 -20.86
CA ASP A 363 -12.88 14.72 -20.38
C ASP A 363 -12.77 16.25 -20.46
N VAL A 364 -11.59 16.81 -20.15
CA VAL A 364 -11.35 18.26 -20.29
C VAL A 364 -11.33 18.66 -21.77
N PHE A 365 -10.68 17.87 -22.62
CA PHE A 365 -10.66 18.09 -24.07
C PHE A 365 -12.07 18.10 -24.66
N ALA A 366 -12.89 17.08 -24.35
CA ALA A 366 -14.27 16.99 -24.84
C ALA A 366 -15.14 18.17 -24.36
N ARG A 367 -14.90 18.69 -23.15
CA ARG A 367 -15.62 19.89 -22.66
C ARG A 367 -15.18 21.15 -23.38
N LEU A 368 -13.88 21.29 -23.67
CA LEU A 368 -13.38 22.42 -24.46
C LEU A 368 -13.95 22.40 -25.88
N ASP A 369 -14.03 21.22 -26.48
CA ASP A 369 -14.63 21.01 -27.81
C ASP A 369 -16.11 21.44 -27.86
N VAL A 370 -16.87 21.16 -26.79
CA VAL A 370 -18.26 21.62 -26.66
C VAL A 370 -18.37 23.13 -26.44
N ILE A 371 -17.42 23.75 -25.71
CA ILE A 371 -17.44 25.19 -25.42
C ILE A 371 -16.98 26.01 -26.63
N PHE A 372 -16.06 25.47 -27.44
CA PHE A 372 -15.44 26.15 -28.58
C PHE A 372 -15.66 25.36 -29.90
N PRO A 373 -16.91 25.19 -30.36
CA PRO A 373 -17.21 24.35 -31.53
C PRO A 373 -16.65 24.89 -32.86
N GLU A 374 -16.33 26.18 -32.91
CA GLU A 374 -15.80 26.87 -34.10
C GLU A 374 -14.26 26.90 -34.14
N GLU A 375 -13.58 26.43 -33.08
CA GLU A 375 -12.13 26.43 -32.98
C GLU A 375 -11.57 24.99 -33.01
N ASP A 376 -10.39 24.82 -33.62
CA ASP A 376 -9.65 23.58 -33.47
C ASP A 376 -8.98 23.55 -32.08
N VAL A 377 -9.63 22.87 -31.13
CA VAL A 377 -9.13 22.74 -29.76
C VAL A 377 -7.76 22.07 -29.70
N LEU A 378 -7.47 21.15 -30.61
CA LEU A 378 -6.18 20.46 -30.66
C LEU A 378 -5.06 21.45 -31.01
N ASP A 379 -5.29 22.32 -31.98
CA ASP A 379 -4.37 23.40 -32.35
C ASP A 379 -4.29 24.49 -31.28
N MET A 380 -5.41 24.79 -30.63
CA MET A 380 -5.44 25.71 -29.50
C MET A 380 -4.52 25.23 -28.36
N LEU A 381 -4.54 23.94 -28.03
CA LEU A 381 -3.67 23.33 -27.02
C LEU A 381 -2.17 23.33 -27.41
N GLN A 382 -1.83 23.48 -28.69
CA GLN A 382 -0.44 23.58 -29.14
C GLN A 382 0.22 24.88 -28.67
N SER A 383 -0.57 25.96 -28.54
CA SER A 383 -0.13 27.25 -28.02
C SER A 383 -0.89 27.58 -26.72
N PRO A 384 -0.34 27.18 -25.55
CA PRO A 384 -0.90 27.55 -24.25
C PRO A 384 -0.99 29.07 -24.02
N LYS A 385 -0.35 29.89 -24.86
CA LYS A 385 -0.50 31.34 -24.79
C LYS A 385 -1.80 31.81 -25.42
N THR A 386 -2.04 31.37 -26.64
CA THR A 386 -3.26 31.66 -27.39
C THR A 386 -4.48 31.06 -26.68
N PHE A 387 -4.40 29.79 -26.28
CA PHE A 387 -5.45 29.11 -25.49
C PHE A 387 -5.97 29.93 -24.31
N MET A 388 -5.05 30.50 -23.54
CA MET A 388 -5.35 31.26 -22.33
C MET A 388 -5.94 32.64 -22.60
N GLU A 389 -5.56 33.25 -23.73
CA GLU A 389 -6.07 34.55 -24.16
C GLU A 389 -7.48 34.41 -24.74
N THR A 390 -7.80 33.28 -25.38
CA THR A 390 -9.11 32.97 -25.95
C THR A 390 -10.14 32.52 -24.89
N ILE A 391 -9.68 32.00 -23.75
CA ILE A 391 -10.55 31.43 -22.73
C ILE A 391 -11.33 32.49 -21.94
N ASN A 392 -12.66 32.41 -22.03
CA ASN A 392 -13.61 33.14 -21.19
C ASN A 392 -13.65 32.64 -19.74
N TYR A 393 -14.32 33.40 -18.85
CA TYR A 393 -14.42 33.07 -17.42
C TYR A 393 -14.94 31.65 -17.15
N GLU A 394 -15.84 31.12 -17.97
CA GLU A 394 -16.41 29.76 -17.84
C GLU A 394 -15.39 28.63 -18.08
N ALA A 395 -14.33 28.88 -18.86
CA ALA A 395 -13.30 27.88 -19.16
C ALA A 395 -12.01 28.02 -18.32
N ARG A 396 -11.90 29.07 -17.48
CA ARG A 396 -10.77 29.22 -16.52
C ARG A 396 -10.68 28.11 -15.49
N ASP A 397 -11.80 27.47 -15.16
CA ASP A 397 -11.76 26.33 -14.26
C ASP A 397 -11.21 25.07 -14.94
N LEU A 398 -11.46 24.90 -16.25
CA LEU A 398 -10.89 23.80 -17.05
C LEU A 398 -9.38 23.95 -17.21
N GLU A 399 -8.91 25.18 -17.38
CA GLU A 399 -7.47 25.50 -17.38
C GLU A 399 -6.78 25.03 -16.09
N LYS A 400 -7.32 25.37 -14.92
CA LYS A 400 -6.76 24.94 -13.64
C LYS A 400 -6.72 23.41 -13.55
N VAL A 401 -7.78 22.74 -14.00
CA VAL A 401 -7.83 21.27 -14.04
C VAL A 401 -6.73 20.71 -14.95
N LEU A 402 -6.51 21.32 -16.11
CA LEU A 402 -5.45 20.94 -17.05
C LEU A 402 -4.06 21.10 -16.42
N ILE A 403 -3.80 22.24 -15.77
CA ILE A 403 -2.54 22.50 -15.06
C ILE A 403 -2.29 21.46 -13.96
N VAL A 404 -3.29 21.22 -13.11
CA VAL A 404 -3.15 20.24 -12.02
C VAL A 404 -2.93 18.83 -12.55
N ASN A 405 -3.64 18.45 -13.61
CA ASN A 405 -3.46 17.15 -14.25
C ASN A 405 -2.04 17.01 -14.84
N ALA A 406 -1.55 18.03 -15.53
CA ALA A 406 -0.20 18.02 -16.11
C ALA A 406 0.90 17.98 -15.04
N LEU A 407 0.74 18.71 -13.93
CA LEU A 407 1.65 18.64 -12.78
C LEU A 407 1.65 17.26 -12.13
N ASP A 408 0.48 16.63 -11.99
CA ASP A 408 0.35 15.27 -11.47
C ASP A 408 1.00 14.24 -12.40
N LEU A 409 0.80 14.36 -13.72
CA LEU A 409 1.41 13.48 -14.72
C LEU A 409 2.94 13.62 -14.74
N MET A 410 3.45 14.86 -14.66
CA MET A 410 4.88 15.13 -14.51
C MET A 410 5.43 14.51 -13.23
N TYR A 411 4.72 14.65 -12.11
CA TYR A 411 5.10 14.02 -10.84
C TYR A 411 5.10 12.48 -10.93
N ILE A 412 4.08 11.89 -11.56
CA ILE A 412 3.99 10.44 -11.76
C ILE A 412 5.19 9.97 -12.60
N TRP A 413 5.45 10.62 -13.73
CA TRP A 413 6.57 10.29 -14.62
C TRP A 413 7.93 10.35 -13.89
N MET A 414 8.17 11.44 -13.15
CA MET A 414 9.48 11.70 -12.54
C MET A 414 9.73 10.92 -11.24
N TYR A 415 8.71 10.71 -10.40
CA TYR A 415 8.87 10.17 -9.04
C TYR A 415 8.34 8.76 -8.83
N GLN A 416 7.37 8.30 -9.63
CA GLN A 416 6.72 7.03 -9.34
C GLN A 416 7.48 5.83 -9.94
N PRO A 417 7.68 4.75 -9.18
CA PRO A 417 8.40 3.57 -9.68
C PRO A 417 7.73 2.99 -10.92
N ARG A 418 8.54 2.67 -11.93
CA ARG A 418 8.11 2.08 -13.21
C ARG A 418 7.11 2.93 -14.02
N ALA A 419 6.97 4.23 -13.74
CA ALA A 419 6.05 5.12 -14.45
C ALA A 419 6.34 5.19 -15.95
N ASN A 420 7.60 5.34 -16.36
CA ASN A 420 7.95 5.44 -17.79
C ASN A 420 7.51 4.20 -18.57
N LYS A 421 7.77 3.00 -18.02
CA LYS A 421 7.35 1.74 -18.66
C LYS A 421 5.83 1.63 -18.76
N ALA A 422 5.09 2.08 -17.74
CA ALA A 422 3.64 2.06 -17.74
C ALA A 422 3.07 3.01 -18.81
N LEU A 423 3.60 4.24 -18.92
CA LEU A 423 3.15 5.18 -19.95
C LEU A 423 3.49 4.68 -21.35
N SER A 424 4.70 4.17 -21.59
CA SER A 424 5.07 3.60 -22.90
C SER A 424 4.10 2.48 -23.33
N SER A 425 3.70 1.61 -22.40
CA SER A 425 2.73 0.55 -22.68
C SER A 425 1.32 1.06 -22.98
N ILE A 426 0.95 2.23 -22.46
CA ILE A 426 -0.34 2.87 -22.76
C ILE A 426 -0.27 3.53 -24.13
N VAL A 427 0.81 4.25 -24.42
CA VAL A 427 1.02 4.97 -25.68
C VAL A 427 1.01 4.00 -26.87
N GLU A 428 1.57 2.79 -26.73
CA GLU A 428 1.50 1.75 -27.77
C GLU A 428 0.05 1.40 -28.20
N GLY A 429 -0.95 1.62 -27.34
CA GLY A 429 -2.36 1.40 -27.65
C GLY A 429 -3.15 2.67 -28.03
N MET A 430 -2.52 3.85 -28.05
CA MET A 430 -3.18 5.12 -28.37
C MET A 430 -3.20 5.40 -29.87
N THR A 431 -4.28 5.99 -30.35
CA THR A 431 -4.33 6.57 -31.70
C THR A 431 -3.40 7.78 -31.80
N LYS A 432 -3.08 8.20 -33.04
CA LYS A 432 -2.28 9.41 -33.27
C LYS A 432 -2.95 10.66 -32.69
N GLU A 433 -4.27 10.75 -32.80
CA GLU A 433 -5.06 11.85 -32.27
C GLU A 433 -5.05 11.86 -30.73
N GLU A 434 -5.32 10.72 -30.10
CA GLU A 434 -5.27 10.59 -28.63
C GLU A 434 -3.88 10.98 -28.07
N TRP A 435 -2.82 10.55 -28.76
CA TRP A 435 -1.46 10.92 -28.41
C TRP A 435 -1.22 12.44 -28.54
N LEU A 436 -1.70 13.07 -29.62
CA LEU A 436 -1.55 14.51 -29.82
C LEU A 436 -2.34 15.30 -28.78
N ILE A 437 -3.57 14.89 -28.45
CA ILE A 437 -4.39 15.49 -27.37
C ILE A 437 -3.61 15.42 -26.06
N PHE A 438 -3.11 14.22 -25.72
CA PHE A 438 -2.32 14.03 -24.52
C PHE A 438 -1.06 14.90 -24.51
N LEU A 439 -0.22 14.84 -25.54
CA LEU A 439 1.04 15.57 -25.59
C LEU A 439 0.82 17.10 -25.52
N ARG A 440 -0.10 17.63 -26.33
CA ARG A 440 -0.37 19.07 -26.39
C ARG A 440 -1.01 19.57 -25.09
N SER A 441 -1.84 18.77 -24.42
CA SER A 441 -2.36 19.10 -23.09
C SER A 441 -1.26 19.34 -22.04
N GLN A 442 -0.09 18.68 -22.19
CA GLN A 442 1.03 18.85 -21.27
C GLN A 442 1.80 20.15 -21.50
N TYR A 443 1.68 20.80 -22.66
CA TYR A 443 2.38 22.07 -22.94
C TYR A 443 1.92 23.21 -22.05
N VAL A 444 0.78 23.09 -21.37
CA VAL A 444 0.39 24.03 -20.30
C VAL A 444 1.50 24.20 -19.25
N LEU A 445 2.37 23.21 -19.06
CA LEU A 445 3.54 23.29 -18.19
C LEU A 445 4.57 24.35 -18.61
N LYS A 446 4.52 24.89 -19.83
CA LYS A 446 5.36 26.04 -20.27
C LYS A 446 4.89 27.38 -19.66
N ARG A 447 3.72 27.41 -18.99
CA ARG A 447 3.16 28.61 -18.34
C ARG A 447 3.76 28.84 -16.96
N TYR A 448 5.05 29.15 -16.93
CA TYR A 448 5.83 29.36 -15.70
C TYR A 448 5.20 30.36 -14.74
N ARG A 449 4.69 31.49 -15.25
CA ARG A 449 4.12 32.55 -14.41
C ARG A 449 2.82 32.11 -13.74
N GLU A 450 1.88 31.57 -14.51
CA GLU A 450 0.56 31.16 -14.04
C GLU A 450 0.68 29.99 -13.05
N ILE A 451 1.52 29.00 -13.37
CA ILE A 451 1.75 27.84 -12.50
C ILE A 451 2.44 28.28 -11.20
N SER A 452 3.45 29.15 -11.27
CA SER A 452 4.11 29.71 -10.07
C SER A 452 3.13 30.46 -9.18
N GLN A 453 2.22 31.25 -9.79
CA GLN A 453 1.17 31.94 -9.05
C GLN A 453 0.23 30.94 -8.36
N MET A 454 -0.19 29.86 -9.03
CA MET A 454 -1.02 28.82 -8.40
C MET A 454 -0.34 28.15 -7.20
N PHE A 455 0.98 27.92 -7.27
CA PHE A 455 1.75 27.41 -6.13
C PHE A 455 1.74 28.38 -4.96
N VAL A 456 1.94 29.68 -5.21
CA VAL A 456 1.91 30.75 -4.20
C VAL A 456 0.51 30.93 -3.61
N ASP A 457 -0.54 30.82 -4.43
CA ASP A 457 -1.94 30.91 -4.02
C ASP A 457 -2.41 29.70 -3.19
N GLY A 458 -1.55 28.70 -3.00
CA GLY A 458 -1.74 27.62 -2.04
C GLY A 458 -2.14 26.27 -2.64
N LEU A 459 -1.88 26.02 -3.93
CA LEU A 459 -2.19 24.73 -4.59
C LEU A 459 -1.73 23.50 -3.78
N VAL A 460 -0.57 23.58 -3.13
CA VAL A 460 0.02 22.49 -2.31
C VAL A 460 0.26 22.90 -0.85
N GLY A 461 -0.34 24.01 -0.41
CA GLY A 461 -0.22 24.54 0.95
C GLY A 461 1.13 25.20 1.27
N LYS A 462 1.45 25.32 2.56
CA LYS A 462 2.57 26.15 3.08
C LYS A 462 3.98 25.70 2.64
N ASN A 463 4.14 24.45 2.22
CA ASN A 463 5.43 23.89 1.78
C ASN A 463 5.57 23.90 0.25
N PHE A 464 5.02 24.91 -0.43
CA PHE A 464 5.02 25.01 -1.89
C PHE A 464 6.41 25.18 -2.50
N SER A 465 7.39 25.72 -1.77
CA SER A 465 8.73 26.02 -2.27
C SER A 465 9.42 24.82 -2.92
N LYS A 466 9.32 23.63 -2.31
CA LYS A 466 9.92 22.40 -2.84
C LYS A 466 9.20 21.91 -4.11
N ALA A 467 7.88 22.02 -4.14
CA ALA A 467 7.08 21.59 -5.29
C ALA A 467 7.29 22.54 -6.48
N LEU A 468 7.34 23.84 -6.21
CA LEU A 468 7.63 24.88 -7.20
C LEU A 468 9.04 24.70 -7.78
N ALA A 469 10.05 24.54 -6.93
CA ALA A 469 11.42 24.28 -7.39
C ALA A 469 11.51 23.01 -8.24
N PHE A 470 10.80 21.94 -7.86
CA PHE A 470 10.72 20.72 -8.65
C PHE A 470 10.10 20.95 -10.03
N TYR A 471 8.99 21.69 -10.10
CA TYR A 471 8.35 22.04 -11.37
C TYR A 471 9.30 22.83 -12.27
N LEU A 472 9.89 23.92 -11.75
CA LEU A 472 10.77 24.80 -12.53
C LEU A 472 12.03 24.09 -13.04
N ASP A 473 12.57 23.12 -12.29
CA ASP A 473 13.78 22.37 -12.67
C ASP A 473 13.50 21.22 -13.66
N ARG A 474 12.26 20.70 -13.71
CA ARG A 474 11.96 19.40 -14.39
C ARG A 474 10.90 19.45 -15.47
N SER A 475 10.11 20.52 -15.57
CA SER A 475 9.05 20.65 -16.58
C SER A 475 9.59 20.45 -18.00
N ASP A 476 10.69 21.12 -18.36
CA ASP A 476 11.25 21.04 -19.72
C ASP A 476 11.79 19.64 -20.02
N ALA A 477 12.50 19.03 -19.08
CA ALA A 477 13.00 17.66 -19.23
C ALA A 477 11.87 16.65 -19.42
N TYR A 478 10.77 16.82 -18.68
CA TYR A 478 9.56 16.00 -18.83
C TYR A 478 8.94 16.12 -20.22
N LEU A 479 8.77 17.36 -20.72
CA LEU A 479 8.18 17.59 -22.03
C LEU A 479 9.06 17.02 -23.15
N GLN A 480 10.38 17.18 -23.07
CA GLN A 480 11.33 16.59 -24.03
C GLN A 480 11.27 15.06 -24.04
N ASP A 481 11.13 14.43 -22.88
CA ASP A 481 10.98 12.98 -22.78
C ASP A 481 9.69 12.49 -23.43
N LEU A 482 8.58 13.23 -23.29
CA LEU A 482 7.33 12.92 -23.96
C LEU A 482 7.43 13.10 -25.48
N GLU A 483 8.05 14.18 -25.96
CA GLU A 483 8.27 14.41 -27.39
C GLU A 483 9.08 13.26 -28.02
N ARG A 484 10.13 12.79 -27.34
CA ARG A 484 10.92 11.61 -27.77
C ARG A 484 10.08 10.33 -27.79
N LEU A 485 9.23 10.14 -26.79
CA LEU A 485 8.32 8.99 -26.74
C LEU A 485 7.33 9.02 -27.91
N GLY A 486 6.82 10.21 -28.24
CA GLY A 486 5.93 10.44 -29.37
C GLY A 486 6.58 10.19 -30.72
N ALA A 487 7.81 10.68 -30.93
CA ALA A 487 8.56 10.44 -32.16
C ALA A 487 8.73 8.94 -32.44
N ALA A 488 9.03 8.15 -31.41
CA ALA A 488 9.11 6.70 -31.50
C ALA A 488 7.74 6.05 -31.83
N HIS A 489 6.64 6.57 -31.29
CA HIS A 489 5.28 6.08 -31.57
C HIS A 489 4.84 6.38 -33.00
N THR A 490 5.01 7.61 -33.48
CA THR A 490 4.58 8.03 -34.83
C THR A 490 5.41 7.43 -35.97
N SER A 491 6.60 6.92 -35.65
CA SER A 491 7.48 6.22 -36.60
C SER A 491 7.13 4.75 -36.81
N ARG A 492 6.29 4.17 -35.94
CA ARG A 492 5.69 2.84 -36.09
C ARG A 492 4.33 2.98 -36.76
#